data_AF-A0A1V5WGU7-F1
#
_entry.id   AF-A0A1V5WGU7-F1
#
_cell.length_a   1.000
_cell.length_b   1.000
_cell.length_c   1.000
_cell.angle_alpha   90.00
_cell.angle_beta   90.00
_cell.angle_gamma   90.00
#
_symmetry.space_group_name_H-M   'P 1'
#
loop_
_entity.id
_entity.type
_entity.pdbx_description
1 polymer ?
#
loop_
_entity_poly.entity_id
_entity_poly.type
_entity_poly.pdbx_seq_one_letter_code
_entity_poly.pdbx_strand_id
1 'polypeptide(L)'
;MTQTVHLTYTRYLAGMRPLAGFHIFPFTLTAADEKGNPVTHFLQPYTLKLIYTEDDLRLLGVGEDSLQLLYWHNARWQSLLPCIGCGIDTLNNQVTLVANHFTEFTLAASRQLYLPLVLRNP
;
A
#
# COMPACT_ATOMS: atom_id res chain seq x y z
N MET A 1 -19.69 19.62 -17.03
CA MET A 1 -20.62 18.76 -16.26
C MET A 1 -19.87 18.30 -15.03
N THR A 2 -20.49 18.40 -13.86
CA THR A 2 -19.94 17.95 -12.58
C THR A 2 -20.69 16.68 -12.17
N GLN A 3 -19.98 15.65 -11.76
CA GLN A 3 -20.55 14.40 -11.26
C GLN A 3 -20.13 14.24 -9.79
N THR A 4 -21.10 14.01 -8.90
CA THR A 4 -20.82 13.66 -7.51
C THR A 4 -20.41 12.19 -7.44
N VAL A 5 -19.36 11.90 -6.66
CA VAL A 5 -18.88 10.55 -6.42
C VAL A 5 -18.74 10.34 -4.92
N HIS A 6 -19.34 9.27 -4.42
CA HIS A 6 -19.23 8.84 -3.03
C HIS A 6 -18.01 7.93 -2.88
N LEU A 7 -17.03 8.39 -2.11
CA LEU A 7 -15.80 7.66 -1.84
C LEU A 7 -15.93 6.93 -0.49
N THR A 8 -15.64 5.63 -0.49
CA THR A 8 -15.64 4.81 0.72
C THR A 8 -14.25 4.29 0.99
N TYR A 9 -13.69 4.67 2.14
CA TYR A 9 -12.44 4.15 2.67
C TYR A 9 -12.75 3.05 3.69
N THR A 10 -12.14 1.89 3.51
CA THR A 10 -12.23 0.76 4.45
C THR A 10 -10.83 0.30 4.83
N ARG A 11 -10.44 0.51 6.09
CA ARG A 11 -9.24 -0.10 6.66
C ARG A 11 -9.52 -1.56 7.00
N TYR A 12 -8.57 -2.44 6.73
CA TYR A 12 -8.69 -3.84 7.14
C TYR A 12 -7.83 -4.11 8.37
N LEU A 13 -8.39 -4.91 9.28
CA LEU A 13 -7.69 -5.47 10.43
C LEU A 13 -7.51 -6.99 10.29
N ALA A 14 -8.27 -7.66 9.41
CA ALA A 14 -8.15 -9.06 9.06
C ALA A 14 -8.77 -9.33 7.68
N GLY A 15 -8.35 -10.42 7.01
CA GLY A 15 -8.99 -10.90 5.78
C GLY A 15 -8.52 -10.24 4.48
N MET A 16 -7.36 -9.57 4.47
CA MET A 16 -6.80 -9.08 3.21
C MET A 16 -6.18 -10.21 2.39
N ARG A 17 -6.05 -9.97 1.08
CA ARG A 17 -5.41 -10.89 0.15
C ARG A 17 -3.97 -11.19 0.58
N PRO A 18 -3.53 -12.45 0.55
CA PRO A 18 -2.20 -12.83 0.99
C PRO A 18 -1.10 -12.02 0.29
N LEU A 19 -0.08 -11.65 1.07
CA LEU A 19 1.12 -10.98 0.61
C LEU A 19 2.34 -11.77 1.11
N ALA A 20 3.35 -11.92 0.26
CA ALA A 20 4.67 -12.42 0.68
C ALA A 20 5.42 -11.29 1.42
N GLY A 21 5.01 -11.01 2.66
CA GLY A 21 5.50 -9.89 3.46
C GLY A 21 4.51 -9.51 4.56
N PHE A 22 4.61 -8.28 5.04
CA PHE A 22 3.72 -7.72 6.05
C PHE A 22 2.92 -6.57 5.48
N HIS A 23 1.64 -6.56 5.81
CA HIS A 23 0.78 -5.41 5.64
C HIS A 23 0.96 -4.46 6.83
N ILE A 24 1.39 -3.22 6.57
CA ILE A 24 1.52 -2.19 7.61
C ILE A 24 0.23 -1.36 7.66
N PHE A 25 -0.15 -0.80 6.51
CA PHE A 25 -1.38 0.01 6.37
C PHE A 25 -2.21 -0.46 5.20
N PRO A 26 -3.08 -1.45 5.41
CA PRO A 26 -3.78 -2.09 4.32
C PRO A 26 -5.24 -1.58 4.28
N PHE A 27 -5.68 -1.11 3.13
CA PHE A 27 -6.99 -0.47 2.94
C PHE A 27 -7.56 -0.67 1.54
N THR A 28 -8.87 -0.53 1.41
CA THR A 28 -9.56 -0.48 0.11
C THR A 28 -10.20 0.88 -0.01
N LEU A 29 -10.09 1.43 -1.21
CA LEU A 29 -10.82 2.60 -1.62
C LEU A 29 -11.79 2.17 -2.70
N THR A 30 -13.08 2.45 -2.52
CA THR A 30 -14.12 2.24 -3.54
C THR A 30 -14.87 3.53 -3.78
N ALA A 31 -15.47 3.65 -4.96
CA ALA A 31 -16.28 4.80 -5.31
C ALA A 31 -17.55 4.39 -6.03
N ALA A 32 -18.62 5.16 -5.82
CA ALA A 32 -19.88 5.00 -6.52
C ALA A 32 -20.46 6.36 -6.94
N ASP A 33 -21.17 6.40 -8.08
CA ASP A 33 -21.94 7.58 -8.49
C ASP A 33 -23.23 7.74 -7.66
N GLU A 34 -23.99 8.79 -7.93
CA GLU A 34 -25.26 9.07 -7.24
C GLU A 34 -26.32 7.97 -7.42
N LYS A 35 -26.17 7.10 -8.41
CA LYS A 35 -27.07 5.97 -8.68
C LYS A 35 -26.55 4.66 -8.08
N GLY A 36 -25.40 4.69 -7.41
CA GLY A 36 -24.74 3.52 -6.83
C GLY A 36 -23.93 2.71 -7.83
N ASN A 37 -23.70 3.19 -9.06
CA ASN A 37 -22.84 2.49 -10.00
C ASN A 37 -21.38 2.64 -9.57
N PRO A 38 -20.58 1.56 -9.62
CA PRO A 38 -19.18 1.62 -9.24
C PRO A 38 -18.41 2.53 -10.20
N VAL A 39 -17.68 3.48 -9.64
CA VAL A 39 -16.69 4.29 -10.35
C VAL A 39 -15.34 3.63 -10.07
N THR A 40 -14.71 3.05 -11.09
CA THR A 40 -13.43 2.33 -10.92
C THR A 40 -12.23 3.12 -11.41
N HIS A 41 -12.46 4.21 -12.16
CA HIS A 41 -11.41 5.04 -12.74
C HIS A 41 -11.79 6.52 -12.73
N PHE A 42 -10.81 7.38 -12.49
CA PHE A 42 -10.91 8.83 -12.58
C PHE A 42 -10.03 9.38 -13.70
N LEU A 43 -10.56 10.29 -14.51
CA LEU A 43 -9.80 10.96 -15.58
C LEU A 43 -8.67 11.85 -15.02
N GLN A 44 -8.87 12.39 -13.83
CA GLN A 44 -7.86 13.17 -13.12
C GLN A 44 -7.28 12.32 -11.97
N PRO A 45 -5.95 12.14 -11.90
CA PRO A 45 -5.33 11.45 -10.79
C PRO A 45 -5.60 12.15 -9.46
N TYR A 46 -5.73 11.37 -8.40
CA TYR A 46 -5.81 11.86 -7.03
C TYR A 46 -4.54 11.49 -6.27
N THR A 47 -4.25 12.24 -5.21
CA THR A 47 -3.10 11.98 -4.33
C THR A 47 -3.60 11.50 -2.97
N LEU A 48 -3.04 10.40 -2.47
CA LEU A 48 -3.20 9.99 -1.07
C LEU A 48 -1.88 10.17 -0.32
N LYS A 49 -2.01 10.55 0.95
CA LYS A 49 -0.91 10.62 1.90
C LYS A 49 -1.20 9.65 3.04
N LEU A 50 -0.29 8.71 3.24
CA LEU A 50 -0.31 7.76 4.35
C LEU A 50 0.77 8.18 5.34
N ILE A 51 0.46 8.09 6.63
CA ILE A 51 1.41 8.37 7.70
C ILE A 51 1.58 7.06 8.48
N TYR A 52 2.83 6.67 8.72
CA TYR A 52 3.16 5.52 9.54
C TYR A 52 3.99 5.95 10.75
N THR A 53 4.13 5.06 11.73
CA THR A 53 4.98 5.26 12.90
C THR A 53 6.12 4.25 12.92
N GLU A 54 7.24 4.62 13.55
CA GLU A 54 8.34 3.70 13.82
C GLU A 54 7.90 2.48 14.63
N ASP A 55 6.89 2.66 15.48
CA ASP A 55 6.32 1.58 16.28
C ASP A 55 5.62 0.54 15.40
N ASP A 56 4.94 0.96 14.32
CA ASP A 56 4.33 0.04 13.34
C ASP A 56 5.41 -0.84 12.67
N LEU A 57 6.58 -0.27 12.39
CA LEU A 57 7.71 -0.99 11.78
C LEU A 57 8.40 -1.92 12.78
N ARG A 58 8.65 -1.41 13.99
CA ARG A 58 9.33 -2.15 15.06
C ARG A 58 8.56 -3.41 15.47
N LEU A 59 7.22 -3.32 15.56
CA LEU A 59 6.37 -4.48 15.88
C LEU A 59 6.49 -5.60 14.85
N LEU A 60 6.80 -5.26 13.60
CA LEU A 60 6.97 -6.22 12.50
C LEU A 60 8.43 -6.64 12.28
N GLY A 61 9.38 -6.00 12.98
CA GLY A 61 10.81 -6.24 12.82
C GLY A 61 11.31 -5.92 11.41
N VAL A 62 10.77 -4.88 10.79
CA VAL A 62 11.12 -4.40 9.45
C VAL A 62 11.73 -3.01 9.51
N GLY A 63 12.61 -2.69 8.57
CA GLY A 63 13.16 -1.35 8.38
C GLY A 63 12.44 -0.59 7.27
N GLU A 64 12.63 0.72 7.23
CA GLU A 64 12.08 1.58 6.18
C GLU A 64 12.62 1.27 4.78
N ASP A 65 13.82 0.69 4.71
CA ASP A 65 14.49 0.25 3.49
C ASP A 65 13.75 -0.89 2.77
N SER A 66 12.86 -1.59 3.48
CA SER A 66 12.05 -2.67 2.90
C SER A 66 10.64 -2.24 2.52
N LEU A 67 10.29 -0.97 2.72
CA LEU A 67 8.96 -0.45 2.45
C LEU A 67 8.65 -0.47 0.96
N GLN A 68 7.46 -0.98 0.65
CA GLN A 68 6.91 -0.99 -0.70
C GLN A 68 5.48 -0.49 -0.64
N LEU A 69 5.12 0.36 -1.59
CA LEU A 69 3.74 0.71 -1.80
C LEU A 69 3.13 -0.20 -2.86
N LEU A 70 2.15 -1.00 -2.45
CA LEU A 70 1.53 -1.99 -3.31
C LEU A 70 0.05 -1.67 -3.55
N TYR A 71 -0.43 -2.04 -4.73
CA TYR A 71 -1.85 -2.02 -5.08
C TYR A 71 -2.25 -3.36 -5.69
N TRP A 72 -3.52 -3.75 -5.50
CA TRP A 72 -4.04 -4.98 -6.05
C TRP A 72 -4.51 -4.78 -7.49
N HIS A 73 -3.96 -5.56 -8.42
CA HIS A 73 -4.33 -5.51 -9.83
C HIS A 73 -4.01 -6.83 -10.53
N ASN A 74 -4.91 -7.33 -11.38
CA ASN A 74 -4.75 -8.58 -12.13
C ASN A 74 -4.36 -9.78 -11.24
N ALA A 75 -5.10 -9.96 -10.14
CA ALA A 75 -4.92 -11.07 -9.20
C ALA A 75 -3.54 -11.14 -8.52
N ARG A 76 -2.82 -10.02 -8.43
CA ARG A 76 -1.54 -9.92 -7.71
C ARG A 76 -1.33 -8.53 -7.11
N TRP A 77 -0.50 -8.48 -6.08
CA TRP A 77 0.06 -7.22 -5.59
C TRP A 77 1.13 -6.72 -6.56
N GLN A 78 1.05 -5.43 -6.92
CA GLN A 78 2.01 -4.78 -7.82
C GLN A 78 2.62 -3.57 -7.13
N SER A 79 3.92 -3.36 -7.31
CA SER A 79 4.58 -2.15 -6.84
C SER A 79 4.03 -0.95 -7.59
N LEU A 80 3.63 0.08 -6.83
CA LEU A 80 3.25 1.37 -7.37
C LEU A 80 4.48 2.25 -7.63
N LEU A 81 5.60 1.99 -6.94
CA LEU A 81 6.84 2.74 -7.12
C LEU A 81 7.76 2.08 -8.17
N PRO A 82 8.49 2.90 -8.97
CA PRO A 82 8.42 4.37 -9.00
C PRO A 82 7.22 4.91 -9.80
N CYS A 83 6.63 6.02 -9.36
CA CYS A 83 5.70 6.83 -10.16
C CYS A 83 5.85 8.33 -9.91
N ILE A 84 5.37 9.14 -10.86
CA ILE A 84 5.43 10.60 -10.78
C ILE A 84 4.58 11.09 -9.61
N GLY A 85 5.20 11.86 -8.70
CA GLY A 85 4.54 12.41 -7.51
C GLY A 85 4.39 11.41 -6.36
N CYS A 86 4.85 10.18 -6.53
CA CYS A 86 4.83 9.15 -5.50
C CYS A 86 6.18 9.08 -4.80
N GLY A 87 6.19 8.71 -3.51
CA GLY A 87 7.43 8.55 -2.77
C GLY A 87 7.22 8.14 -1.32
N ILE A 88 8.29 7.62 -0.72
CA ILE A 88 8.39 7.33 0.70
C ILE A 88 9.37 8.36 1.28
N ASP A 89 8.87 9.20 2.18
CA ASP A 89 9.64 10.17 2.94
C ASP A 89 9.86 9.61 4.34
N THR A 90 11.04 9.00 4.52
CA THR A 90 11.47 8.37 5.76
C THR A 90 11.91 9.37 6.83
N LEU A 91 12.10 10.64 6.48
CA LEU A 91 12.40 11.68 7.47
C LEU A 91 11.13 12.13 8.20
N ASN A 92 9.98 12.04 7.52
CA ASN A 92 8.67 12.49 8.02
C ASN A 92 7.67 11.34 8.20
N ASN A 93 8.10 10.08 8.01
CA ASN A 93 7.27 8.87 8.07
C ASN A 93 5.99 8.96 7.25
N GLN A 94 6.14 9.46 6.01
CA GLN A 94 5.03 9.75 5.11
C GLN A 94 5.21 9.04 3.77
N VAL A 95 4.14 8.43 3.28
CA VAL A 95 4.08 7.87 1.93
C VAL A 95 3.08 8.70 1.11
N THR A 96 3.53 9.19 -0.03
CA THR A 96 2.68 9.85 -1.02
C THR A 96 2.47 8.92 -2.21
N LEU A 97 1.23 8.80 -2.66
CA LEU A 97 0.89 8.04 -3.85
C LEU A 97 -0.07 8.80 -4.75
N VAL A 98 0.09 8.60 -6.05
CA VAL A 98 -0.78 9.16 -7.08
C VAL A 98 -1.46 8.00 -7.80
N ALA A 99 -2.79 7.99 -7.80
CA ALA A 99 -3.58 6.95 -8.43
C ALA A 99 -4.79 7.54 -9.17
N ASN A 100 -5.35 6.76 -10.09
CA ASN A 100 -6.52 7.13 -10.87
C ASN A 100 -7.57 6.01 -10.90
N HIS A 101 -7.41 4.99 -10.06
CA HIS A 101 -8.31 3.86 -9.97
C HIS A 101 -8.52 3.48 -8.52
N PHE A 102 -9.61 2.76 -8.24
CA PHE A 102 -9.99 2.35 -6.90
C PHE A 102 -9.82 0.85 -6.73
N THR A 103 -9.03 0.48 -5.73
CA THR A 103 -8.63 -0.90 -5.47
C THR A 103 -8.16 -1.03 -4.01
N GLU A 104 -7.60 -2.19 -3.69
CA GLU A 104 -6.89 -2.46 -2.45
C GLU A 104 -5.46 -1.92 -2.54
N PHE A 105 -5.02 -1.25 -1.49
CA PHE A 105 -3.70 -0.68 -1.34
C PHE A 105 -3.09 -1.15 -0.03
N THR A 106 -1.78 -1.23 0.02
CA THR A 106 -1.06 -1.45 1.27
C THR A 106 0.30 -0.76 1.24
N LEU A 107 0.65 -0.09 2.33
CA LEU A 107 2.06 0.03 2.68
C LEU A 107 2.50 -1.35 3.17
N ALA A 108 3.45 -1.95 2.48
CA ALA A 108 3.98 -3.27 2.75
C ALA A 108 5.43 -3.16 3.20
N ALA A 109 5.87 -4.17 3.93
CA ALA A 109 7.27 -4.37 4.24
C ALA A 109 7.64 -5.84 4.08
N SER A 110 8.93 -6.09 3.90
CA SER A 110 9.50 -7.42 3.93
C SER A 110 10.66 -7.45 4.92
N ARG A 111 10.98 -8.64 5.43
CA ARG A 111 12.20 -8.85 6.22
C ARG A 111 13.12 -9.75 5.44
N GLN A 112 14.40 -9.42 5.44
CA GLN A 112 15.42 -10.34 4.95
C GLN A 112 15.80 -11.27 6.09
N LEU A 113 15.66 -12.57 5.85
CA LEU A 113 16.16 -13.61 6.76
C LEU A 113 17.51 -14.07 6.23
N TYR A 114 18.56 -13.86 7.01
CA TYR A 114 19.89 -14.37 6.70
C TYR A 114 20.10 -15.68 7.48
N LEU A 115 20.40 -16.75 6.75
CA LEU A 115 20.82 -18.00 7.36
C LEU A 115 22.30 -17.92 7.72
N PRO A 116 22.70 -18.39 8.92
CA PRO A 116 24.12 -18.44 9.27
C PRO A 116 24.84 -19.44 8.35
N LEU A 117 25.99 -19.03 7.82
CA LEU A 117 26.90 -19.95 7.13
C LEU A 117 27.59 -20.82 8.18
N VAL A 118 27.21 -22.09 8.27
CA VAL A 118 27.85 -23.07 9.15
C VAL A 118 28.95 -23.81 8.38
N LEU A 119 30.20 -23.52 8.72
CA LEU A 119 31.35 -24.30 8.24
C LEU A 119 31.59 -25.48 9.18
N ARG A 120 31.61 -26.69 8.64
CA ARG A 120 32.02 -27.89 9.38
C ARG A 120 33.51 -28.11 9.11
N ASN A 121 34.34 -28.00 10.15
CA ASN A 121 35.75 -28.42 10.04
C ASN A 121 35.79 -29.94 9.79
N PRO A 122 36.65 -30.41 8.86
CA PRO A 122 36.85 -31.85 8.63
C PRO A 122 37.43 -32.55 9.85
#